data_AF-A0A7D6V9E2-F1
#
_entry.id   AF-A0A7D6V9E2-F1
#
_cell.length_a   1.000
_cell.length_b   1.000
_cell.length_c   1.000
_cell.angle_alpha   90.00
_cell.angle_beta   90.00
_cell.angle_gamma   90.00
#
_symmetry.space_group_name_H-M   'P 1'
#
loop_
_entity.id
_entity.type
_entity.pdbx_description
1 polymer ?
#
loop_
_entity_poly.entity_id
_entity_poly.type
_entity_poly.pdbx_seq_one_letter_code
_entity_poly.pdbx_strand_id
1 'polypeptide(L)'
;MTRSDIAELRYAVGQLRQCVSALRSHYGEANMVRRLENDLERLVIDADEFEQTPPPEAPGKQQQTIYVPDSKSDEAAWMGAQDEGLGFHSKPRTK
;
A
#
# COMPACT_ATOMS: atom_id res chain seq x y z
N MET A 1 -17.39 4.40 -3.50
CA MET A 1 -16.87 5.69 -2.97
C MET A 1 -17.87 6.80 -3.29
N THR A 2 -18.18 7.71 -2.35
CA THR A 2 -19.18 8.75 -2.61
C THR A 2 -18.54 10.01 -3.19
N ARG A 3 -19.31 10.81 -3.93
CA ARG A 3 -18.87 12.14 -4.40
C ARG A 3 -18.43 13.06 -3.25
N SER A 4 -18.89 12.78 -2.02
CA SER A 4 -18.47 13.49 -0.80
C SER A 4 -17.02 13.19 -0.43
N ASP A 5 -16.56 11.95 -0.60
CA ASP A 5 -15.23 11.50 -0.18
C ASP A 5 -14.13 12.20 -1.02
N ILE A 6 -14.38 12.39 -2.33
CA ILE A 6 -13.48 13.13 -3.23
C ILE A 6 -13.46 14.63 -2.89
N ALA A 7 -14.61 15.21 -2.55
CA ALA A 7 -14.68 16.61 -2.14
C ALA A 7 -13.90 16.86 -0.83
N GLU A 8 -13.96 15.93 0.12
CA GLU A 8 -13.19 15.99 1.35
C GLU A 8 -11.67 15.86 1.09
N LEU A 9 -11.26 14.94 0.19
CA LEU A 9 -9.87 14.85 -0.25
C LEU A 9 -9.36 16.17 -0.82
N ARG A 10 -10.11 16.80 -1.74
CA ARG A 10 -9.72 18.08 -2.35
C ARG A 10 -9.62 19.20 -1.31
N TYR A 11 -10.55 19.23 -0.35
CA TYR A 11 -10.49 20.17 0.75
C TYR A 11 -9.21 19.97 1.59
N ALA A 12 -8.89 18.73 1.98
CA ALA A 12 -7.70 18.42 2.75
C ALA A 12 -6.40 18.78 2.00
N VAL A 13 -6.32 18.48 0.70
CA VAL A 13 -5.19 18.87 -0.17
C VAL A 13 -5.04 20.40 -0.22
N GLY A 14 -6.16 21.13 -0.30
CA GLY A 14 -6.17 22.59 -0.22
C GLY A 14 -5.63 23.14 1.10
N GLN A 15 -5.98 22.52 2.22
CA GLN A 15 -5.43 22.88 3.54
C GLN A 15 -3.94 22.57 3.64
N LEU A 16 -3.50 21.41 3.15
CA LEU A 16 -2.08 21.04 3.12
C LEU A 16 -1.25 22.04 2.31
N ARG A 17 -1.78 22.55 1.19
CA ARG A 17 -1.14 23.60 0.41
C ARG A 17 -0.84 24.86 1.22
N GLN A 18 -1.78 25.30 2.05
CA GLN A 18 -1.58 26.47 2.90
C GLN A 18 -0.47 26.21 3.92
N CYS A 19 -0.46 25.03 4.54
CA CYS A 19 0.58 24.64 5.49
C CYS A 19 1.97 24.58 4.84
N VAL A 20 2.10 23.96 3.66
CA VAL A 20 3.39 23.87 2.94
C VAL A 20 3.88 25.25 2.49
N SER A 21 2.98 26.13 2.03
CA SER A 21 3.32 27.52 1.69
C SER A 21 3.83 28.32 2.90
N ALA A 22 3.22 28.12 4.07
CA ALA A 22 3.71 28.70 5.32
C ALA A 22 5.12 28.18 5.65
N LEU A 23 5.35 26.86 5.55
CA LEU A 23 6.69 26.28 5.75
C LEU A 23 7.72 26.87 4.80
N ARG A 24 7.38 27.05 3.52
CA ARG A 24 8.27 27.72 2.56
C ARG A 24 8.56 29.17 2.92
N SER A 25 7.56 29.89 3.43
CA SER A 25 7.76 31.26 3.90
C SER A 25 8.72 31.34 5.08
N HIS A 26 8.72 30.32 5.96
CA HIS A 26 9.59 30.25 7.14
C HIS A 26 11.00 29.69 6.86
N TYR A 27 11.10 28.67 6.00
CA TYR A 27 12.31 27.88 5.82
C TYR A 27 12.92 28.02 4.41
N GLY A 28 12.29 28.79 3.52
CA GLY A 28 12.76 29.05 2.17
C GLY A 28 12.83 27.77 1.31
N GLU A 29 13.82 27.74 0.44
CA GLU A 29 14.04 26.68 -0.57
C GLU A 29 14.79 25.46 -0.01
N ALA A 30 14.64 25.16 1.28
CA ALA A 30 15.24 23.97 1.88
C ALA A 30 14.79 22.71 1.12
N ASN A 31 15.72 21.78 0.89
CA ASN A 31 15.47 20.59 0.07
C ASN A 31 14.23 19.80 0.52
N MET A 32 13.96 19.71 1.82
CA MET A 32 12.77 19.03 2.35
C MET A 32 11.48 19.77 2.01
N VAL A 33 11.47 21.10 2.02
CA VAL A 33 10.29 21.93 1.69
C VAL A 33 9.95 21.80 0.22
N ARG A 34 10.98 21.87 -0.65
CA ARG A 34 10.81 21.65 -2.10
C ARG A 34 10.25 20.27 -2.41
N ARG A 35 10.65 19.24 -1.66
CA ARG A 35 10.06 17.88 -1.80
C ARG A 35 8.58 17.88 -1.41
N LEU A 36 8.22 18.50 -0.29
CA LEU A 36 6.82 18.64 0.12
C LEU A 36 5.97 19.38 -0.92
N GLU A 37 6.50 20.44 -1.55
CA GLU A 37 5.81 21.13 -2.65
C GLU A 37 5.60 20.22 -3.85
N ASN A 38 6.63 19.47 -4.27
CA ASN A 38 6.51 18.52 -5.39
C ASN A 38 5.51 17.39 -5.09
N ASP A 39 5.53 16.86 -3.86
CA ASP A 39 4.61 15.80 -3.45
C ASP A 39 3.18 16.31 -3.39
N LEU A 40 2.98 17.56 -2.96
CA LEU A 40 1.68 18.22 -2.99
C LEU A 40 1.17 18.46 -4.42
N GLU A 41 2.04 18.89 -5.34
CA GLU A 41 1.66 19.03 -6.76
C GLU A 41 1.21 17.69 -7.36
N ARG A 42 1.91 16.60 -7.03
CA ARG A 42 1.49 15.24 -7.42
C ARG A 42 0.14 14.87 -6.84
N LEU A 43 -0.09 15.09 -5.55
CA LEU A 43 -1.38 14.80 -4.91
C LEU A 43 -2.54 15.57 -5.57
N VAL A 44 -2.30 16.79 -6.04
CA VAL A 44 -3.32 17.58 -6.75
C VAL A 44 -3.64 16.97 -8.10
N ILE A 45 -2.62 16.56 -8.86
CA ILE A 45 -2.79 15.86 -10.14
C ILE A 45 -3.56 14.55 -9.91
N ASP A 46 -3.15 13.75 -8.93
CA ASP A 46 -3.77 12.46 -8.63
C ASP A 46 -5.24 12.63 -8.19
N ALA A 47 -5.56 13.66 -7.40
CA ALA A 47 -6.93 13.95 -6.97
C ALA A 47 -7.82 14.37 -8.15
N ASP A 48 -7.31 15.20 -9.06
CA ASP A 48 -8.03 15.62 -10.26
C ASP A 48 -8.20 14.44 -11.25
N GLU A 49 -7.16 13.61 -11.41
CA GLU A 49 -7.21 12.39 -12.25
C GLU A 49 -8.25 11.40 -11.69
N PHE A 50 -8.28 11.19 -10.38
CA PHE A 50 -9.25 10.31 -9.73
C PHE A 50 -10.70 10.79 -9.93
N GLU A 51 -10.95 12.11 -9.90
CA GLU A 51 -12.29 12.67 -10.14
C GLU A 51 -12.73 12.47 -11.61
N GLN A 52 -11.79 12.59 -12.56
CA GLN A 52 -12.08 12.46 -13.99
C GLN A 52 -12.17 10.99 -14.45
N THR A 53 -11.28 10.15 -13.93
CA THR A 53 -11.10 8.75 -14.32
C THR A 53 -10.95 7.89 -13.07
N PRO A 54 -12.02 7.70 -12.29
CA PRO A 54 -11.95 6.89 -11.08
C PRO A 54 -11.59 5.45 -11.45
N PRO A 55 -10.64 4.83 -10.73
CA PRO A 55 -10.32 3.42 -10.93
C PRO A 55 -11.55 2.55 -10.62
N PRO A 56 -11.65 1.35 -11.20
CA PRO A 56 -12.68 0.41 -10.82
C PRO A 56 -12.57 0.10 -9.33
N GLU A 57 -13.72 0.03 -8.64
CA GLU A 57 -13.72 -0.37 -7.23
C GLU A 57 -13.02 -1.73 -7.11
N ALA A 58 -12.02 -1.80 -6.24
CA ALA A 58 -11.30 -3.05 -6.02
C ALA A 58 -12.35 -4.11 -5.62
N PRO A 59 -12.37 -5.28 -6.28
CA PRO A 59 -13.27 -6.34 -5.87
C PRO A 59 -13.02 -6.58 -4.39
N GLY A 60 -14.08 -6.46 -3.58
CA GLY A 60 -13.99 -6.74 -2.16
C GLY A 60 -13.29 -8.09 -2.02
N LYS A 61 -12.24 -8.17 -1.19
CA LYS A 61 -11.49 -9.42 -0.97
C LYS A 61 -12.47 -10.50 -0.52
N GLN A 62 -13.05 -11.22 -1.47
CA GLN A 62 -13.56 -12.55 -1.21
C GLN A 62 -12.29 -13.33 -0.91
N GLN A 63 -12.08 -13.66 0.35
CA GLN A 63 -11.11 -14.68 0.70
C GLN A 63 -11.57 -15.95 -0.02
N GLN A 64 -11.06 -16.16 -1.23
CA GLN A 64 -11.25 -17.39 -1.95
C GLN A 64 -10.59 -18.45 -1.10
N THR A 65 -11.40 -19.20 -0.37
CA THR A 65 -10.93 -20.34 0.40
C THR A 65 -10.48 -21.36 -0.62
N ILE A 66 -9.18 -21.42 -0.86
CA ILE A 66 -8.59 -22.48 -1.68
C ILE A 66 -8.67 -23.77 -0.88
N TYR A 67 -9.29 -24.80 -1.45
CA TYR A 67 -9.29 -26.12 -0.86
C TYR A 67 -7.86 -26.67 -0.89
N VAL A 68 -7.31 -26.94 0.29
CA VAL A 68 -6.06 -27.70 0.43
C VAL A 68 -6.46 -29.15 0.68
N PRO A 69 -6.15 -30.08 -0.23
CA PRO A 69 -6.46 -31.49 -0.04
C PRO A 69 -5.78 -32.05 1.22
N ASP A 70 -6.48 -32.90 1.97
CA ASP A 70 -5.91 -33.64 3.11
C ASP A 70 -4.92 -34.74 2.68
N SER A 71 -4.79 -34.99 1.37
CA SER A 71 -3.79 -35.89 0.81
C SER A 71 -2.38 -35.38 1.10
N LYS A 72 -1.47 -36.29 1.42
CA LYS A 72 -0.05 -35.95 1.53
C LYS A 72 0.42 -35.29 0.23
N SER A 73 1.11 -34.16 0.36
CA SER A 73 1.80 -33.54 -0.76
C SER A 73 2.84 -34.50 -1.33
N ASP A 74 3.08 -34.42 -2.64
CA ASP A 74 4.11 -35.20 -3.31
C ASP A 74 5.48 -34.89 -2.70
N GLU A 75 6.14 -35.88 -2.11
CA GLU A 75 7.44 -35.74 -1.45
C GLU A 75 8.52 -35.31 -2.45
N ALA A 76 8.41 -35.71 -3.72
CA ALA A 76 9.35 -35.32 -4.77
C ALA A 76 9.32 -33.82 -5.05
N ALA A 77 8.18 -33.15 -4.84
CA ALA A 77 8.06 -31.70 -4.99
C ALA A 77 8.85 -30.91 -3.94
N TRP A 78 9.25 -31.56 -2.84
CA TRP A 78 10.00 -30.96 -1.74
C TRP A 78 11.47 -31.41 -1.68
N MET A 79 11.90 -32.29 -2.59
CA MET A 79 13.29 -32.73 -2.69
C MET A 79 14.15 -31.59 -3.23
N GLY A 80 15.14 -31.15 -2.45
CA GLY A 80 16.02 -30.02 -2.78
C GLY A 80 15.62 -28.69 -2.13
N ALA A 81 14.37 -28.54 -1.66
CA ALA A 81 13.94 -27.37 -0.87
C ALA A 81 14.56 -27.30 0.54
N GLN A 82 15.31 -28.33 0.93
CA GLN A 82 16.02 -28.42 2.21
C GLN A 82 17.36 -27.65 2.20
N ASP A 83 17.85 -27.27 1.02
CA ASP A 83 19.18 -26.67 0.81
C ASP A 83 19.25 -25.19 1.23
N GLU A 84 18.11 -24.56 1.52
CA GLU A 84 18.05 -23.19 2.09
C GLU A 84 18.18 -23.16 3.62
N GLY A 85 18.33 -24.31 4.28
CA GLY A 85 18.77 -24.38 5.68
C GLY A 85 17.72 -24.05 6.76
N LEU A 86 16.42 -24.08 6.45
CA LEU A 86 15.33 -23.83 7.42
C LEU A 86 14.42 -25.07 7.67
N GLY A 87 14.91 -26.26 7.32
CA GLY A 87 14.17 -27.51 7.44
C GLY A 87 13.75 -27.86 8.86
N PHE A 88 12.43 -27.96 9.05
CA PHE A 88 11.68 -28.72 10.06
C PHE A 88 12.55 -29.54 11.04
N HIS A 89 12.89 -28.97 12.20
CA HIS A 89 13.43 -29.75 13.30
C HIS A 89 12.29 -30.55 13.96
N SER A 90 12.15 -31.82 13.58
CA SER A 90 11.37 -32.79 14.34
C SER A 90 12.04 -33.03 15.69
N LYS A 91 11.90 -32.10 16.63
CA LYS A 91 12.19 -32.42 18.03
C LYS A 91 11.19 -33.52 18.43
N PRO A 92 11.65 -34.63 19.03
CA PRO A 92 10.73 -35.65 19.53
C PRO A 92 9.78 -34.98 20.52
N ARG A 93 8.48 -35.25 20.35
CA ARG A 93 7.45 -34.76 21.27
C ARG A 93 7.81 -35.30 22.66
N THR A 94 8.09 -34.40 23.60
CA THR A 94 8.39 -34.76 24.99
C THR A 94 7.29 -35.67 25.53
N LYS A 95 7.71 -36.76 26.17
CA LYS A 95 6.83 -37.72 26.86
C LYS A 95 6.09 -37.06 28.00
#